data_AF-A0A433P720-F1
#
_entry.id   AF-A0A433P720-F1
#
_cell.length_a   1.000
_cell.length_b   1.000
_cell.length_c   1.000
_cell.angle_alpha   90.00
_cell.angle_beta   90.00
_cell.angle_gamma   90.00
#
_symmetry.space_group_name_H-M   'P 1'
#
loop_
_entity.id
_entity.type
_entity.pdbx_description
1 polymer ?
#
loop_
_entity_poly.entity_id
_entity_poly.type
_entity_poly.pdbx_seq_one_letter_code
_entity_poly.pdbx_strand_id
1 'polypeptide(L)'
;MSATDVNPAAGPNVPERLKGVLSVTALDAKDLPRNWLIGLLKTQDPYLVIALNKPYQKGKPLSPKEQDQHIQRSTISNLGGKHPIWNERFTLPVPIDLKTLHVAAFDSDLEGQTFIGSIDIDLSSRSLSEPWIEDVWHPLTDLHDKPAGEVHLIIHYVPQTYFGYLQERANAEALEIKKELTRAVVLRVTDMTQKEVHGYFGA
;
A
#
# COMPACT_ATOMS: atom_id res chain seq x y z
N MET A 1 -23.45 -23.09 -24.86
CA MET A 1 -22.45 -22.03 -24.66
C MET A 1 -22.82 -21.29 -23.37
N SER A 2 -22.14 -21.34 -22.24
CA SER A 2 -20.99 -22.10 -21.72
C SER A 2 -21.24 -22.15 -20.19
N ALA A 3 -21.52 -23.30 -19.60
CA ALA A 3 -20.57 -24.04 -18.75
C ALA A 3 -19.77 -23.14 -17.78
N THR A 4 -20.35 -22.92 -16.60
CA THR A 4 -19.65 -22.48 -15.40
C THR A 4 -18.75 -23.63 -14.95
N ASP A 5 -17.45 -23.55 -15.25
CA ASP A 5 -16.44 -24.44 -14.67
C ASP A 5 -16.27 -24.09 -13.18
N VAL A 6 -17.11 -24.68 -12.34
CA VAL A 6 -16.82 -24.82 -10.91
C VAL A 6 -15.97 -26.08 -10.74
N ASN A 7 -14.67 -25.87 -10.56
CA ASN A 7 -13.72 -26.92 -10.24
C ASN A 7 -14.07 -27.56 -8.88
N PRO A 8 -14.39 -28.87 -8.82
CA PRO A 8 -14.78 -29.57 -7.59
C PRO A 8 -13.59 -29.88 -6.65
N ALA A 9 -12.36 -29.47 -6.98
CA ALA A 9 -11.16 -29.70 -6.17
C ALA A 9 -10.88 -28.61 -5.11
N ALA A 10 -11.80 -27.67 -4.88
CA ALA A 10 -11.65 -26.64 -3.85
C ALA A 10 -11.83 -27.25 -2.45
N GLY A 11 -10.73 -27.75 -1.89
CA GLY A 11 -10.63 -28.09 -0.47
C GLY A 11 -10.96 -26.90 0.45
N PRO A 12 -10.99 -27.09 1.78
CA PRO A 12 -11.48 -26.11 2.76
C PRO A 12 -10.70 -24.79 2.88
N ASN A 13 -9.71 -24.54 2.02
CA ASN A 13 -8.95 -23.29 1.96
C ASN A 13 -9.00 -22.71 0.54
N VAL A 14 -10.14 -22.17 0.14
CA VAL A 14 -10.20 -21.28 -1.03
C VAL A 14 -9.59 -19.95 -0.60
N PRO A 15 -8.48 -19.48 -1.22
CA PRO A 15 -7.92 -18.18 -0.90
C PRO A 15 -8.99 -17.11 -1.05
N GLU A 16 -9.08 -16.22 -0.07
CA GLU A 16 -9.98 -15.07 -0.13
C GLU A 16 -9.77 -14.34 -1.47
N ARG A 17 -10.84 -14.15 -2.24
CA ARG A 17 -10.75 -13.48 -3.54
C ARG A 17 -10.51 -11.99 -3.32
N LEU A 18 -9.24 -11.61 -3.28
CA LEU A 18 -8.83 -10.21 -3.18
C LEU A 18 -9.35 -9.41 -4.38
N LYS A 19 -9.71 -8.15 -4.17
CA LYS A 19 -10.14 -7.23 -5.24
C LYS A 19 -8.99 -6.42 -5.80
N GLY A 20 -7.88 -6.33 -5.08
CA GLY A 20 -6.74 -5.52 -5.45
C GLY A 20 -5.85 -5.25 -4.26
N VAL A 21 -5.09 -4.18 -4.35
CA VAL A 21 -4.16 -3.72 -3.32
C VAL A 21 -4.46 -2.27 -3.00
N LEU A 22 -4.59 -1.95 -1.71
CA LEU A 22 -4.67 -0.59 -1.21
C LEU A 22 -3.31 -0.23 -0.63
N SER A 23 -2.67 0.76 -1.22
CA SER A 23 -1.46 1.37 -0.68
C SER A 23 -1.85 2.62 0.11
N VAL A 24 -1.44 2.69 1.37
CA VAL A 24 -1.66 3.86 2.22
C VAL A 24 -0.29 4.41 2.58
N THR A 25 0.03 5.63 2.16
CA THR A 25 1.25 6.33 2.57
C THR A 25 0.88 7.32 3.65
N ALA A 26 1.37 7.12 4.86
CA ALA A 26 1.32 8.10 5.93
C ALA A 26 2.49 9.06 5.76
N LEU A 27 2.20 10.32 5.43
CA LEU A 27 3.22 11.34 5.21
C LEU A 27 3.60 11.99 6.53
N ASP A 28 2.69 12.78 7.08
CA ASP A 28 2.87 13.53 8.31
C ASP A 28 1.53 13.76 9.04
N ALA A 29 1.60 14.40 10.21
CA ALA A 29 0.44 14.91 10.91
C ALA A 29 0.70 16.33 11.43
N LYS A 30 -0.36 17.04 11.81
CA LYS A 30 -0.24 18.37 12.42
C LYS A 30 -1.24 18.57 13.53
N ASP A 31 -0.88 19.46 14.44
CA ASP A 31 -1.70 19.91 15.55
C ASP A 31 -2.18 18.78 16.48
N LEU A 32 -1.38 17.69 16.58
CA LEU A 32 -1.67 16.62 17.52
C LEU A 32 -1.71 17.17 18.96
N PRO A 33 -2.73 16.84 19.77
CA PRO A 33 -2.85 17.36 21.12
C PRO A 33 -1.68 16.90 21.99
N ARG A 34 -1.11 17.85 22.75
CA ARG A 34 -0.14 17.53 23.80
C ARG A 34 -0.88 16.98 25.00
N ASN A 35 -0.40 15.87 25.54
CA ASN A 35 -0.86 15.43 26.85
C ASN A 35 -0.23 16.33 27.92
N TRP A 36 -1.04 17.06 28.69
CA TRP A 36 -0.58 18.15 29.55
C TRP A 36 0.34 17.71 30.69
N LEU A 37 0.18 16.47 31.18
CA LEU A 37 1.03 15.89 32.24
C LEU A 37 2.43 15.51 31.72
N ILE A 38 2.54 15.11 30.45
CA ILE A 38 3.77 14.57 29.83
C ILE A 38 4.56 15.69 29.12
N GLY A 39 3.86 16.71 28.60
CA GLY A 39 4.43 17.79 27.81
C GLY A 39 5.33 18.79 28.54
N LEU A 40 5.51 18.67 29.87
CA LEU A 40 6.45 19.47 30.65
C LEU A 40 7.89 18.91 30.63
N LEU A 41 8.06 17.62 30.31
CA LEU A 41 9.37 16.95 30.40
C LEU A 41 9.78 16.18 29.14
N LYS A 42 8.84 15.81 28.26
CA LYS A 42 9.14 14.96 27.11
C LYS A 42 8.37 15.38 25.85
N THR A 43 9.05 15.32 24.71
CA THR A 43 8.42 15.43 23.38
C THR A 43 7.67 14.14 23.08
N GLN A 44 6.47 14.24 22.52
CA GLN A 44 5.69 13.08 22.06
C GLN A 44 6.45 12.33 20.95
N ASP A 45 6.24 11.02 20.90
CA ASP A 45 6.82 10.06 19.96
C ASP A 45 5.68 9.37 19.17
N PRO A 46 5.04 10.05 18.20
CA PRO A 46 3.81 9.55 17.59
C PRO A 46 4.04 8.41 16.60
N TYR A 47 3.09 7.47 16.55
CA TYR A 47 2.96 6.45 15.50
C TYR A 47 1.50 6.25 15.12
N LEU A 48 1.28 5.62 13.98
CA LEU A 48 -0.04 5.31 13.46
C LEU A 48 -0.33 3.82 13.52
N VAL A 49 -1.61 3.48 13.69
CA VAL A 49 -2.21 2.19 13.38
C VAL A 49 -3.10 2.37 12.17
N ILE A 50 -2.96 1.50 11.18
CA ILE A 50 -3.75 1.50 9.96
C ILE A 50 -4.41 0.13 9.80
N ALA A 51 -5.74 0.10 9.68
CA ALA A 51 -6.49 -1.14 9.59
C ALA A 51 -7.59 -1.09 8.52
N LEU A 52 -7.75 -2.18 7.76
CA LEU A 52 -8.78 -2.33 6.74
C LEU A 52 -9.92 -3.22 7.25
N ASN A 53 -11.17 -2.73 7.28
CA ASN A 53 -12.40 -3.43 7.68
C ASN A 53 -12.42 -4.10 9.08
N LYS A 54 -11.27 -4.28 9.73
CA LYS A 54 -11.16 -4.93 11.03
C LYS A 54 -11.85 -4.05 12.08
N PRO A 55 -12.51 -4.65 13.08
CA PRO A 55 -12.99 -3.89 14.23
C PRO A 55 -11.79 -3.43 15.07
N TYR A 56 -11.14 -2.35 14.64
CA TYR A 56 -10.18 -1.64 15.44
C TYR A 56 -10.94 -0.98 16.60
N GLN A 57 -10.54 -1.30 17.83
CA GLN A 57 -11.16 -0.71 19.01
C GLN A 57 -10.53 0.66 19.25
N LYS A 58 -11.31 1.72 19.02
CA LYS A 58 -10.89 3.11 19.30
C LYS A 58 -10.30 3.21 20.71
N GLY A 59 -9.09 3.77 20.81
CA GLY A 59 -8.37 3.91 22.08
C GLY A 59 -7.47 2.75 22.48
N LYS A 60 -7.61 1.55 21.89
CA LYS A 60 -6.78 0.40 22.24
C LYS A 60 -5.51 0.38 21.37
N PRO A 61 -4.31 0.45 21.96
CA PRO A 61 -3.07 0.28 21.20
C PRO A 61 -2.99 -1.10 20.55
N LEU A 62 -2.37 -1.17 19.37
CA LEU A 62 -2.15 -2.42 18.67
C LEU A 62 -0.87 -3.10 19.18
N SER A 63 -1.02 -4.31 19.72
CA SER A 63 0.13 -5.15 20.10
C SER A 63 0.88 -5.65 18.85
N PRO A 64 2.21 -5.81 18.89
CA PRO A 64 2.97 -6.41 17.80
C PRO A 64 2.44 -7.78 17.35
N LYS A 65 1.83 -8.55 18.25
CA LYS A 65 1.24 -9.87 17.95
C LYS A 65 -0.11 -9.81 17.23
N GLU A 66 -0.75 -8.64 17.22
CA GLU A 66 -2.06 -8.40 16.59
C GLU A 66 -1.91 -7.87 15.15
N GLN A 67 -0.70 -7.53 14.70
CA GLN A 67 -0.45 -7.11 13.32
C GLN A 67 -0.64 -8.28 12.34
N ASP A 68 -1.32 -7.99 11.23
CA ASP A 68 -1.47 -8.91 10.10
C ASP A 68 -1.46 -8.13 8.77
N GLN A 69 -1.76 -8.79 7.66
CA GLN A 69 -1.74 -8.16 6.34
C GLN A 69 -2.74 -6.98 6.20
N HIS A 70 -3.79 -6.92 7.02
CA HIS A 70 -4.85 -5.91 6.99
C HIS A 70 -4.76 -4.91 8.14
N ILE A 71 -3.89 -5.12 9.13
CA ILE A 71 -3.68 -4.20 10.25
C ILE A 71 -2.19 -4.07 10.58
N GLN A 72 -1.66 -2.87 10.40
CA GLN A 72 -0.24 -2.58 10.52
C GLN A 72 -0.05 -1.31 11.37
N ARG A 73 1.17 -1.09 11.86
CA ARG A 73 1.54 0.15 12.54
C ARG A 73 2.76 0.79 11.89
N SER A 74 2.84 2.11 11.93
CA SER A 74 4.05 2.82 11.51
C SER A 74 5.20 2.62 12.48
N THR A 75 6.38 3.00 11.99
CA THR A 75 7.50 3.39 12.83
C THR A 75 7.11 4.55 13.76
N ILE A 76 7.78 4.59 14.91
CA ILE A 76 7.62 5.66 15.90
C ILE A 76 8.43 6.87 15.43
N SER A 77 7.78 8.03 15.33
CA SER A 77 8.43 9.29 15.03
C SER A 77 9.03 9.88 16.30
N ASN A 78 10.26 9.43 16.64
CA ASN A 78 10.96 9.86 17.85
C ASN A 78 11.14 11.39 17.86
N LEU A 79 10.69 12.03 18.93
CA LEU A 79 10.66 13.49 19.10
C LEU A 79 9.86 14.22 18.00
N GLY A 80 8.93 13.54 17.33
CA GLY A 80 8.07 14.14 16.30
C GLY A 80 7.09 15.18 16.85
N GLY A 81 6.77 15.10 18.14
CA GLY A 81 5.96 16.10 18.83
C GLY A 81 4.56 16.23 18.21
N LYS A 82 4.13 17.48 17.97
CA LYS A 82 2.80 17.77 17.42
C LYS A 82 2.71 17.64 15.90
N HIS A 83 3.86 17.53 15.23
CA HIS A 83 3.98 17.55 13.77
C HIS A 83 4.92 16.43 13.28
N PRO A 84 4.61 15.16 13.59
CA PRO A 84 5.46 14.04 13.20
C PRO A 84 5.47 13.85 11.68
N ILE A 85 6.58 13.35 11.17
CA ILE A 85 6.74 12.91 9.77
C ILE A 85 7.09 11.42 9.80
N TRP A 86 6.37 10.61 9.03
CA TRP A 86 6.61 9.17 8.89
C TRP A 86 7.14 8.82 7.50
N ASN A 87 6.55 9.38 6.43
CA ASN A 87 6.84 9.01 5.04
C ASN A 87 6.84 7.49 4.80
N GLU A 88 5.87 6.80 5.42
CA GLU A 88 5.82 5.35 5.47
C GLU A 88 4.64 4.81 4.67
N ARG A 89 4.89 3.78 3.87
CA ARG A 89 3.89 3.17 3.00
C ARG A 89 3.51 1.77 3.47
N PHE A 90 2.21 1.57 3.62
CA PHE A 90 1.57 0.30 3.94
C PHE A 90 0.92 -0.27 2.69
N THR A 91 0.97 -1.59 2.54
CA THR A 91 0.35 -2.30 1.43
C THR A 91 -0.62 -3.32 2.02
N LEU A 92 -1.92 -3.09 1.81
CA LEU A 92 -3.01 -3.85 2.39
C LEU A 92 -3.76 -4.57 1.25
N PRO A 93 -3.87 -5.92 1.27
CA PRO A 93 -4.72 -6.61 0.32
C PRO A 93 -6.19 -6.24 0.56
N VAL A 94 -6.94 -5.99 -0.52
CA VAL A 94 -8.32 -5.50 -0.42
C VAL A 94 -9.31 -6.68 -0.43
N PRO A 95 -10.12 -6.87 0.63
CA PRO A 95 -11.15 -7.89 0.69
C PRO A 95 -12.33 -7.55 -0.24
N ILE A 96 -13.24 -8.50 -0.43
CA ILE A 96 -14.42 -8.32 -1.30
C ILE A 96 -15.34 -7.21 -0.79
N ASP A 97 -15.45 -7.06 0.52
CA ASP A 97 -16.40 -6.19 1.21
C ASP A 97 -15.71 -4.95 1.79
N LEU A 98 -14.80 -4.32 1.05
CA LEU A 98 -14.15 -3.08 1.47
C LEU A 98 -15.17 -2.03 1.92
N LYS A 99 -15.03 -1.56 3.15
CA LYS A 99 -15.92 -0.56 3.77
C LYS A 99 -15.16 0.57 4.41
N THR A 100 -14.15 0.26 5.23
CA THR A 100 -13.55 1.26 6.11
C THR A 100 -12.05 1.11 6.18
N LEU A 101 -11.35 2.24 6.06
CA LEU A 101 -9.96 2.38 6.46
C LEU A 101 -9.90 3.11 7.80
N HIS A 102 -9.51 2.39 8.84
CA HIS A 102 -9.30 2.93 10.18
C HIS A 102 -7.87 3.44 10.29
N VAL A 103 -7.71 4.67 10.77
CA VAL A 103 -6.41 5.27 11.07
C VAL A 103 -6.45 5.83 12.48
N ALA A 104 -5.51 5.43 13.31
CA ALA A 104 -5.41 5.88 14.70
C ALA A 104 -3.99 6.30 15.05
N ALA A 105 -3.84 7.47 15.64
CA ALA A 105 -2.58 7.99 16.15
C ALA A 105 -2.43 7.69 17.64
N PHE A 106 -1.22 7.34 18.01
CA PHE A 106 -0.79 7.03 19.37
C PHE A 106 0.55 7.68 19.67
N ASP A 107 0.78 7.94 20.95
CA ASP A 107 2.08 8.32 21.49
C ASP A 107 2.70 7.08 22.14
N SER A 108 3.94 6.73 21.79
CA SER A 108 4.65 5.58 22.40
C SER A 108 5.80 6.07 23.26
N ASP A 109 5.68 5.95 24.57
CA ASP A 109 6.74 6.27 25.52
C ASP A 109 7.20 5.02 26.31
N LEU A 110 8.05 5.24 27.32
CA LEU A 110 8.55 4.16 28.17
C LEU A 110 7.47 3.61 29.11
N GLU A 111 6.42 4.38 29.39
CA GLU A 111 5.35 4.03 30.31
C GLU A 111 4.18 3.34 29.61
N GLY A 112 4.07 3.47 28.29
CA GLY A 112 3.13 2.73 27.47
C GLY A 112 2.78 3.41 26.15
N GLN A 113 1.59 3.07 25.64
CA GLN A 113 1.04 3.63 24.42
C GLN A 113 -0.23 4.40 24.78
N THR A 114 -0.27 5.70 24.49
CA THR A 114 -1.41 6.59 24.78
C THR A 114 -2.11 6.98 23.50
N PHE A 115 -3.44 6.85 23.48
CA PHE A 115 -4.24 7.24 22.32
C PHE A 115 -4.27 8.76 22.13
N ILE A 116 -4.08 9.21 20.88
CA ILE A 116 -4.15 10.62 20.50
C ILE A 116 -5.50 10.91 19.82
N GLY A 117 -5.80 10.18 18.76
CA GLY A 117 -7.03 10.37 17.99
C GLY A 117 -7.14 9.38 16.82
N SER A 118 -8.32 9.27 16.24
CA SER A 118 -8.58 8.37 15.10
C SER A 118 -9.57 8.94 14.10
N ILE A 119 -9.58 8.34 12.91
CA ILE A 119 -10.55 8.56 11.85
C ILE A 119 -10.91 7.24 11.18
N ASP A 120 -12.19 7.10 10.86
CA ASP A 120 -12.73 6.01 10.05
C ASP A 120 -13.10 6.58 8.68
N ILE A 121 -12.31 6.23 7.67
CA ILE A 121 -12.51 6.71 6.30
C ILE A 121 -13.44 5.73 5.60
N ASP A 122 -14.61 6.22 5.17
CA ASP A 122 -15.58 5.43 4.41
C ASP A 122 -15.07 5.21 2.98
N LEU A 123 -14.84 3.95 2.64
CA LEU A 123 -14.42 3.47 1.34
C LEU A 123 -15.53 2.67 0.62
N SER A 124 -16.71 2.52 1.23
CA SER A 124 -17.80 1.68 0.72
C SER A 124 -18.36 2.15 -0.64
N SER A 125 -18.24 3.45 -0.93
CA SER A 125 -18.66 4.04 -2.20
C SER A 125 -17.57 4.05 -3.28
N ARG A 126 -16.33 3.63 -2.95
CA ARG A 126 -15.20 3.64 -3.89
C ARG A 126 -15.35 2.51 -4.90
N SER A 127 -15.07 2.82 -6.16
CA SER A 127 -15.02 1.79 -7.21
C SER A 127 -13.85 0.85 -6.98
N LEU A 128 -14.11 -0.45 -7.06
CA LEU A 128 -13.09 -1.51 -7.03
C LEU A 128 -12.77 -2.06 -8.43
N SER A 129 -13.32 -1.46 -9.49
CA SER A 129 -13.05 -1.87 -10.88
C SER A 129 -11.92 -1.06 -11.53
N GLU A 130 -11.66 0.15 -11.02
CA GLU A 130 -10.69 1.09 -11.59
C GLU A 130 -9.71 1.56 -10.52
N PRO A 131 -8.45 1.87 -10.89
CA PRO A 131 -7.50 2.44 -9.95
C PRO A 131 -7.90 3.87 -9.58
N TRP A 132 -7.59 4.27 -8.36
CA TRP A 132 -7.84 5.63 -7.87
C TRP A 132 -6.80 6.03 -6.82
N ILE A 133 -6.60 7.34 -6.70
CA ILE A 133 -5.66 7.94 -5.74
C ILE A 133 -6.29 9.15 -5.07
N GLU A 134 -6.05 9.27 -3.78
CA GLU A 134 -6.40 10.40 -2.92
C GLU A 134 -5.16 10.85 -2.17
N ASP A 135 -4.99 12.17 -2.03
CA ASP A 135 -3.90 12.82 -1.31
C ASP A 135 -4.53 13.94 -0.46
N VAL A 136 -4.87 13.63 0.79
CA VAL A 136 -5.82 14.42 1.59
C VAL A 136 -5.43 14.42 3.08
N TRP A 137 -5.68 15.56 3.74
CA TRP A 137 -5.65 15.69 5.18
C TRP A 137 -6.96 15.19 5.79
N HIS A 138 -6.88 14.23 6.71
CA HIS A 138 -8.02 13.69 7.43
C HIS A 138 -8.03 14.17 8.89
N PRO A 139 -9.16 14.71 9.39
CA PRO A 139 -9.25 15.15 10.78
C PRO A 139 -9.30 13.95 11.72
N LEU A 140 -8.51 14.01 12.79
CA LEU A 140 -8.54 13.02 13.86
C LEU A 140 -9.50 13.47 14.97
N THR A 141 -10.11 12.49 15.64
CA THR A 141 -10.97 12.72 16.80
C THR A 141 -10.52 11.90 18.00
N ASP A 142 -10.55 12.50 19.19
CA ASP A 142 -10.23 11.81 20.45
C ASP A 142 -11.36 10.86 20.90
N LEU A 143 -11.24 10.26 22.08
CA LEU A 143 -12.25 9.34 22.64
C LEU A 143 -13.61 9.99 22.91
N HIS A 144 -13.68 11.31 22.90
CA HIS A 144 -14.87 12.11 23.14
C HIS A 144 -15.33 12.85 21.88
N ASP A 145 -14.85 12.42 20.71
CA ASP A 145 -15.14 13.00 19.41
C ASP A 145 -14.76 14.48 19.27
N LYS A 146 -13.79 14.94 20.08
CA LYS A 146 -13.21 16.29 19.95
C LYS A 146 -12.08 16.29 18.93
N PRO A 147 -11.84 17.42 18.23
CA PRO A 147 -10.71 17.54 17.30
C PRO A 147 -9.36 17.20 17.94
N ALA A 148 -8.58 16.35 17.27
CA ALA A 148 -7.30 15.83 17.76
C ALA A 148 -6.17 15.96 16.71
N GLY A 149 -6.17 17.07 15.97
CA GLY A 149 -5.24 17.32 14.87
C GLY A 149 -5.70 16.67 13.56
N GLU A 150 -4.79 16.60 12.60
CA GLU A 150 -5.05 16.03 11.27
C GLU A 150 -3.87 15.15 10.84
N VAL A 151 -4.15 14.13 10.03
CA VAL A 151 -3.15 13.23 9.42
C VAL A 151 -3.19 13.34 7.90
N HIS A 152 -2.02 13.41 7.27
CA HIS A 152 -1.89 13.48 5.82
C HIS A 152 -1.63 12.10 5.22
N LEU A 153 -2.57 11.65 4.39
CA LEU A 153 -2.52 10.32 3.79
C LEU A 153 -2.57 10.42 2.27
N ILE A 154 -1.75 9.60 1.61
CA ILE A 154 -1.96 9.21 0.22
C ILE A 154 -2.56 7.81 0.21
N ILE A 155 -3.79 7.67 -0.30
CA ILE A 155 -4.50 6.40 -0.41
C ILE A 155 -4.60 6.06 -1.90
N HIS A 156 -4.00 4.96 -2.32
CA HIS A 156 -3.94 4.54 -3.70
C HIS A 156 -4.39 3.09 -3.85
N TYR A 157 -5.46 2.88 -4.61
CA TYR A 157 -6.00 1.55 -4.91
C TYR A 157 -5.64 1.10 -6.31
N VAL A 158 -5.24 -0.17 -6.42
CA VAL A 158 -4.97 -0.84 -7.69
C VAL A 158 -5.78 -2.15 -7.76
N PRO A 159 -6.70 -2.30 -8.72
CA PRO A 159 -7.47 -3.53 -8.91
C PRO A 159 -6.59 -4.75 -9.20
N GLN A 160 -7.04 -5.95 -8.81
CA GLN A 160 -6.29 -7.18 -9.08
C GLN A 160 -6.12 -7.43 -10.59
N THR A 161 -7.16 -7.12 -11.37
CA THR A 161 -7.14 -7.23 -12.83
C THR A 161 -6.09 -6.32 -13.47
N TYR A 162 -5.73 -5.22 -12.81
CA TYR A 162 -4.70 -4.30 -13.29
C TYR A 162 -3.31 -4.94 -13.29
N PHE A 163 -3.02 -5.86 -12.35
CA PHE A 163 -1.75 -6.60 -12.36
C PHE A 163 -1.63 -7.50 -13.60
N GLY A 164 -2.71 -8.18 -13.98
CA GLY A 164 -2.74 -8.98 -15.21
C GLY A 164 -2.47 -8.12 -16.44
N TYR A 165 -3.16 -6.98 -16.56
CA TYR A 165 -2.93 -6.01 -17.63
C TYR A 165 -1.50 -5.47 -17.68
N LEU A 166 -0.93 -5.08 -16.53
CA LEU A 166 0.45 -4.59 -16.46
C LEU A 166 1.45 -5.69 -16.83
N GLN A 167 1.22 -6.92 -16.40
CA GLN A 167 2.07 -8.06 -16.74
C GLN A 167 2.01 -8.39 -18.23
N GLU A 168 0.82 -8.38 -18.83
CA GLU A 168 0.64 -8.57 -20.27
C GLU A 168 1.37 -7.49 -21.07
N ARG A 169 1.28 -6.22 -20.65
CA ARG A 169 2.02 -5.12 -21.28
C ARG A 169 3.54 -5.27 -21.14
N ALA A 170 4.03 -5.53 -19.95
CA ALA A 170 5.46 -5.75 -19.72
C ALA A 170 5.98 -6.92 -20.57
N ASN A 171 5.20 -8.01 -20.68
CA ASN A 171 5.53 -9.14 -21.53
C ASN A 171 5.55 -8.76 -23.02
N ALA A 172 4.59 -7.95 -23.48
CA ALA A 172 4.53 -7.48 -24.86
C ALA A 172 5.71 -6.56 -25.20
N GLU A 173 6.07 -5.64 -24.31
CA GLU A 173 7.24 -4.76 -24.45
C GLU A 173 8.55 -5.57 -24.48
N ALA A 174 8.70 -6.54 -23.56
CA ALA A 174 9.85 -7.44 -23.54
C ALA A 174 9.95 -8.29 -24.82
N LEU A 175 8.81 -8.74 -25.35
CA LEU A 175 8.76 -9.48 -26.62
C LEU A 175 9.23 -8.62 -27.79
N GLU A 176 8.85 -7.34 -27.82
CA GLU A 176 9.27 -6.43 -28.90
C GLU A 176 10.77 -6.15 -28.85
N ILE A 177 11.31 -5.87 -27.65
CA ILE A 177 12.77 -5.72 -27.44
C ILE A 177 13.51 -6.99 -27.91
N LYS A 178 12.99 -8.17 -27.59
CA LYS A 178 13.60 -9.44 -28.02
C LYS A 178 13.60 -9.59 -29.54
N LYS A 179 12.53 -9.18 -30.23
CA LYS A 179 12.48 -9.20 -31.70
C LYS A 179 13.50 -8.24 -32.31
N GLU A 180 13.60 -7.03 -31.80
CA GLU A 180 14.57 -6.04 -32.29
C GLU A 180 16.01 -6.51 -32.11
N LEU A 181 16.33 -7.04 -30.92
CA LEU A 181 17.66 -7.59 -30.65
C LEU A 181 17.97 -8.78 -31.57
N THR A 182 16.99 -9.67 -31.79
CA THR A 182 17.14 -10.80 -32.70
C THR A 182 17.40 -10.33 -34.14
N ARG A 183 16.65 -9.33 -34.63
CA ARG A 183 16.87 -8.74 -35.96
C ARG A 183 18.28 -8.16 -36.08
N ALA A 184 18.73 -7.39 -35.08
CA ALA A 184 20.06 -6.79 -35.07
C ALA A 184 21.17 -7.86 -35.10
N VAL A 185 21.02 -8.94 -34.32
CA VAL A 185 21.98 -10.05 -34.31
C VAL A 185 22.00 -10.78 -35.66
N VAL A 186 20.84 -11.08 -36.24
CA VAL A 186 20.75 -11.77 -37.55
C VAL A 186 21.40 -10.94 -38.65
N LEU A 187 21.14 -9.62 -38.69
CA LEU A 187 21.78 -8.72 -39.65
C LEU A 187 23.30 -8.76 -39.51
N ARG A 188 23.82 -8.66 -38.27
CA ARG A 188 25.27 -8.68 -38.02
C ARG A 188 25.93 -10.00 -38.43
N VAL A 189 25.30 -11.13 -38.11
CA VAL A 189 25.81 -12.46 -38.52
C VAL A 189 25.79 -12.60 -40.03
N THR A 190 24.74 -12.13 -40.69
CA THR A 190 24.62 -12.17 -42.16
C THR A 190 25.74 -11.33 -42.80
N ASP A 191 25.98 -10.11 -42.32
CA ASP A 191 27.08 -9.26 -42.78
C ASP A 191 28.46 -9.92 -42.58
N MET A 192 28.66 -10.59 -41.44
CA MET A 192 29.91 -11.34 -41.19
C MET A 192 30.09 -12.49 -42.18
N THR A 193 29.05 -13.29 -42.40
CA THR A 193 29.12 -14.41 -43.35
C THR A 193 29.34 -13.93 -44.80
N GLN A 194 28.69 -12.84 -45.22
CA GLN A 194 28.92 -12.27 -46.56
C GLN A 194 30.34 -11.73 -46.73
N LYS A 195 30.91 -11.08 -45.70
CA LYS A 195 32.30 -10.61 -45.71
C LYS A 195 33.31 -11.75 -45.76
N GLU A 196 33.09 -12.82 -45.00
CA GLU A 196 33.96 -14.00 -45.03
C GLU A 196 33.89 -14.72 -46.37
N VAL A 197 32.70 -14.90 -46.94
CA VAL A 197 32.53 -15.54 -48.26
C VAL A 197 33.19 -14.70 -49.38
N HIS A 198 33.07 -13.38 -49.36
CA HIS A 198 33.82 -12.53 -50.31
C HIS A 198 35.33 -12.61 -50.12
N GLY A 199 35.82 -12.78 -48.88
CA GLY A 199 37.24 -12.98 -48.59
C GLY A 199 37.80 -14.33 -49.06
N TYR A 200 36.96 -15.37 -49.17
CA TYR A 200 37.36 -16.71 -49.63
C TYR A 200 37.28 -16.92 -51.14
N PHE A 201 36.44 -16.16 -51.86
CA PHE A 201 36.26 -16.30 -53.31
C PHE A 201 36.77 -15.10 -54.14
N GLY A 202 37.35 -14.09 -53.49
CA GLY A 202 38.02 -12.95 -54.12
C GLY A 202 39.54 -13.01 -53.99
N ALA A 203 40.19 -13.90 -54.72
CA ALA A 203 41.62 -13.89 -55.02
C ALA A 203 41.85 -14.47 -56.43
#